data_AF-W4L399-F1
#
_entry.id   AF-W4L399-F1
#
_cell.length_a   1.000
_cell.length_b   1.000
_cell.length_c   1.000
_cell.angle_alpha   90.00
_cell.angle_beta   90.00
_cell.angle_gamma   90.00
#
_symmetry.space_group_name_H-M   'P 1'
#
loop_
_entity.id
_entity.type
_entity.pdbx_description
1 polymer ?
#
loop_
_entity_poly.entity_id
_entity_poly.type
_entity_poly.pdbx_seq_one_letter_code
_entity_poly.pdbx_strand_id
1 'polypeptide(L)'
;YPRIAQAAAELEAGSWKVIVEGRESGNVGIYAGDGAVQENDVEALVQAIGLDNLIFEAPQKSQQIWFCKQYGSQVNLGNIAPADVIPVETLRTGLRADTLKVFH
;
A
#
# COMPACT_ATOMS: atom_id res chain seq x y z
N TYR A 1 1.72 -19.22 -2.87
CA TYR A 1 0.95 -18.10 -2.28
C TYR A 1 -0.34 -17.89 -3.05
N PRO A 2 -1.52 -18.24 -2.49
CA PRO A 2 -2.80 -18.15 -3.19
C PRO A 2 -3.14 -16.73 -3.68
N ARG A 3 -2.75 -15.69 -2.94
CA ARG A 3 -2.96 -14.28 -3.32
C ARG A 3 -2.24 -13.88 -4.61
N ILE A 4 -1.00 -14.35 -4.80
CA ILE A 4 -0.22 -14.07 -6.01
C ILE A 4 -0.90 -14.69 -7.24
N ALA A 5 -1.32 -15.95 -7.13
CA ALA A 5 -2.02 -16.63 -8.22
C ALA A 5 -3.34 -15.93 -8.58
N GLN A 6 -4.11 -15.50 -7.58
CA GLN A 6 -5.34 -14.75 -7.80
C GLN A 6 -5.07 -13.39 -8.44
N ALA A 7 -4.11 -12.61 -7.93
CA ALA A 7 -3.75 -11.32 -8.51
C ALA A 7 -3.29 -11.44 -9.97
N ALA A 8 -2.47 -12.46 -10.28
CA ALA A 8 -2.05 -12.73 -11.66
C ALA A 8 -3.24 -13.07 -12.57
N ALA A 9 -4.15 -13.92 -12.10
CA ALA A 9 -5.35 -14.29 -12.85
C ALA A 9 -6.28 -13.09 -13.11
N GLU A 10 -6.45 -12.18 -12.14
CA GLU A 10 -7.25 -10.96 -12.31
C GLU A 10 -6.65 -10.02 -13.37
N LEU A 11 -5.33 -9.89 -13.41
CA LEU A 11 -4.64 -9.10 -14.44
C LEU A 11 -4.74 -9.77 -15.82
N GLU A 12 -4.57 -11.09 -15.88
CA GLU A 12 -4.75 -11.86 -17.12
C GLU A 12 -6.19 -11.77 -17.66
N ALA A 13 -7.17 -11.71 -16.76
CA ALA A 13 -8.58 -11.48 -17.09
C ALA A 13 -8.89 -10.05 -17.59
N GLY A 14 -7.90 -9.14 -17.54
CA GLY A 14 -8.00 -7.78 -18.10
C GLY A 14 -8.21 -6.66 -17.07
N SER A 15 -8.06 -6.95 -15.77
CA SER A 15 -8.07 -5.89 -14.75
C SER A 15 -6.90 -4.92 -14.95
N TRP A 16 -7.16 -3.63 -14.74
CA TRP A 16 -6.11 -2.60 -14.84
C TRP A 16 -5.09 -2.68 -13.69
N LYS A 17 -5.58 -2.88 -12.46
CA LYS A 17 -4.80 -3.05 -11.24
C LYS A 17 -5.54 -3.98 -10.28
N VAL A 18 -4.81 -4.56 -9.33
CA VAL A 18 -5.35 -5.41 -8.26
C VAL A 18 -5.25 -4.68 -6.93
N ILE A 19 -6.35 -4.68 -6.17
CA ILE A 19 -6.39 -4.12 -4.82
C ILE A 19 -5.91 -5.19 -3.83
N VAL A 20 -4.99 -4.80 -2.95
CA VAL A 20 -4.50 -5.63 -1.87
C VAL A 20 -5.26 -5.28 -0.60
N GLU A 21 -6.16 -6.20 -0.20
CA GLU A 21 -7.13 -5.99 0.88
C GLU A 21 -6.47 -5.80 2.26
N GLY A 22 -6.92 -4.76 2.94
CA GLY A 22 -6.65 -4.44 4.35
C GLY A 22 -7.92 -4.10 5.16
N ARG A 23 -9.05 -3.85 4.50
CA ARG A 23 -10.32 -3.35 5.07
C ARG A 23 -10.16 -2.01 5.78
N GLU A 24 -11.24 -1.48 6.36
CA GLU A 24 -11.22 -0.21 7.12
C GLU A 24 -10.35 -0.29 8.38
N SER A 25 -10.32 -1.45 9.04
CA SER A 25 -9.50 -1.65 10.24
C SER A 25 -8.01 -1.76 9.95
N GLY A 26 -7.61 -2.13 8.73
CA GLY A 26 -6.20 -2.27 8.36
C GLY A 26 -5.46 -3.35 9.15
N ASN A 27 -6.14 -4.41 9.58
CA ASN A 27 -5.56 -5.46 10.44
C ASN A 27 -5.79 -6.88 9.91
N VAL A 28 -6.02 -6.99 8.60
CA VAL A 28 -6.20 -8.24 7.88
C VAL A 28 -5.34 -8.26 6.62
N GLY A 29 -5.21 -9.43 5.99
CA GLY A 29 -4.50 -9.57 4.74
C GLY A 29 -3.00 -9.38 4.92
N ILE A 30 -2.45 -8.33 4.31
CA ILE A 30 -1.03 -7.97 4.40
C ILE A 30 -0.66 -7.28 5.73
N TYR A 31 -1.62 -7.15 6.65
CA TYR A 31 -1.42 -6.53 7.96
C TYR A 31 -1.54 -7.56 9.08
N ALA A 32 -0.71 -7.40 10.11
CA ALA A 32 -0.84 -8.11 11.37
C ALA A 32 -2.03 -7.57 12.18
N GLY A 33 -2.39 -8.26 13.27
CA GLY A 33 -3.55 -7.89 14.10
C GLY A 33 -3.47 -6.50 14.74
N ASP A 34 -2.25 -5.96 14.88
CA ASP A 34 -1.97 -4.61 15.37
C ASP A 34 -1.87 -3.56 14.24
N GLY A 35 -2.07 -3.97 12.99
CA GLY A 35 -1.99 -3.11 11.80
C GLY A 35 -0.59 -2.94 11.21
N ALA A 36 0.43 -3.61 11.76
CA ALA A 36 1.78 -3.61 11.20
C ALA A 36 1.82 -4.32 9.84
N VAL A 37 2.60 -3.79 8.90
CA VAL A 37 2.75 -4.39 7.56
C VAL A 37 3.55 -5.68 7.66
N GLN A 38 3.03 -6.75 7.07
CA GLN A 38 3.75 -8.01 6.90
C GLN A 38 4.68 -7.89 5.68
N GLU A 39 5.88 -7.35 5.91
CA GLU A 39 6.80 -6.92 4.84
C GLU A 39 7.11 -8.03 3.83
N ASN A 40 7.36 -9.26 4.30
CA ASN A 40 7.65 -10.41 3.44
C ASN A 40 6.50 -10.73 2.47
N ASP A 41 5.25 -10.59 2.91
CA ASP A 41 4.07 -10.87 2.08
C ASP A 41 3.89 -9.78 1.02
N VAL A 42 4.10 -8.51 1.40
CA VAL A 42 4.05 -7.37 0.48
C VAL A 42 5.17 -7.46 -0.54
N GLU A 43 6.39 -7.76 -0.11
CA GLU A 43 7.54 -7.89 -1.01
C GLU A 43 7.35 -9.04 -2.01
N ALA A 44 6.89 -10.21 -1.55
CA ALA A 44 6.60 -11.33 -2.43
C ALA A 44 5.53 -10.98 -3.47
N LEU A 45 4.51 -10.20 -3.09
CA LEU A 45 3.46 -9.75 -4.01
C LEU A 45 4.00 -8.74 -5.03
N VAL A 46 4.79 -7.76 -4.59
CA VAL A 46 5.40 -6.75 -5.47
C VAL A 46 6.37 -7.39 -6.46
N GLN A 47 7.19 -8.35 -6.01
CA GLN A 47 8.11 -9.08 -6.88
C GLN A 47 7.39 -9.90 -7.95
N ALA A 48 6.24 -10.50 -7.61
CA ALA A 48 5.50 -11.36 -8.53
C ALA A 48 4.56 -10.58 -9.48
N ILE A 49 3.93 -9.51 -9.02
CA ILE A 49 2.86 -8.81 -9.75
C ILE A 49 3.32 -7.47 -10.33
N GLY A 50 4.37 -6.87 -9.76
CA GLY A 50 4.83 -5.54 -10.09
C GLY A 50 4.08 -4.45 -9.32
N LEU A 51 4.82 -3.51 -8.75
CA LEU A 51 4.28 -2.44 -7.91
C LEU A 51 3.20 -1.61 -8.63
N ASP A 52 3.42 -1.31 -9.91
CA ASP A 52 2.51 -0.49 -10.72
C ASP A 52 1.17 -1.19 -11.01
N ASN A 53 1.06 -2.50 -10.81
CA ASN A 53 -0.19 -3.23 -11.00
C ASN A 53 -1.01 -3.34 -9.70
N LEU A 54 -0.49 -2.83 -8.58
CA LEU A 54 -1.09 -3.00 -7.26
C LEU A 54 -1.60 -1.68 -6.69
N ILE A 55 -2.70 -1.76 -5.92
CA ILE A 55 -3.20 -0.69 -5.05
C ILE A 55 -3.28 -1.27 -3.63
N PHE A 56 -2.58 -0.69 -2.66
CA PHE A 56 -2.61 -1.17 -1.28
C PHE A 56 -3.64 -0.41 -0.46
N GLU A 57 -4.63 -1.10 0.12
CA GLU A 57 -5.53 -0.45 1.07
C GLU A 57 -4.75 -0.08 2.34
N ALA A 58 -4.62 1.21 2.65
CA ALA A 58 -3.82 1.71 3.77
C ALA A 58 -4.64 2.72 4.60
N PRO A 59 -5.69 2.27 5.29
CA PRO A 59 -6.57 3.17 6.07
C PRO A 59 -5.84 3.87 7.22
N GLN A 60 -4.77 3.28 7.77
CA GLN A 60 -4.05 3.87 8.90
C GLN A 60 -2.85 4.71 8.46
N LYS A 61 -2.61 5.82 9.17
CA LYS A 61 -1.45 6.70 8.95
C LYS A 61 -0.11 5.93 8.92
N SER A 62 0.09 4.99 9.84
CA SER A 62 1.32 4.19 9.94
C SER A 62 1.59 3.39 8.66
N GLN A 63 0.54 2.83 8.06
CA GLN A 63 0.61 2.06 6.81
C GLN A 63 0.95 2.98 5.63
N GLN A 64 0.27 4.12 5.52
CA GLN A 64 0.53 5.13 4.50
C GLN A 64 2.00 5.58 4.52
N ILE A 65 2.54 5.85 5.72
CA ILE A 65 3.95 6.19 5.93
C ILE A 65 4.85 5.05 5.45
N TRP A 66 4.58 3.82 5.88
CA TRP A 66 5.41 2.67 5.53
C TRP A 66 5.49 2.48 4.01
N PHE A 67 4.36 2.49 3.30
CA PHE A 67 4.34 2.36 1.84
C PHE A 67 5.05 3.50 1.14
N CYS A 68 4.85 4.75 1.57
CA CYS A 68 5.54 5.90 0.97
C CYS A 68 7.05 5.82 1.18
N LYS A 69 7.50 5.37 2.36
CA LYS A 69 8.93 5.20 2.63
C LYS A 69 9.54 4.07 1.82
N GLN A 70 8.83 2.95 1.71
CA GLN A 70 9.40 1.76 1.10
C GLN A 70 9.36 1.78 -0.42
N TYR A 71 8.27 2.29 -1.00
CA TYR A 71 8.05 2.28 -2.45
C TYR A 71 7.97 3.68 -3.08
N GLY A 72 8.27 4.72 -2.30
CA GLY A 72 8.30 6.09 -2.76
C GLY A 72 6.93 6.76 -2.86
N SER A 73 6.96 8.03 -3.25
CA SER A 73 5.78 8.91 -3.29
C SER A 73 4.75 8.56 -4.37
N GLN A 74 5.06 7.63 -5.27
CA GLN A 74 4.17 7.19 -6.36
C GLN A 74 3.43 5.88 -6.06
N VAL A 75 3.63 5.28 -4.88
CA VAL A 75 2.92 4.05 -4.50
C VAL A 75 1.40 4.25 -4.52
N ASN A 76 0.66 3.32 -5.13
CA ASN A 76 -0.79 3.43 -5.21
C ASN A 76 -1.41 3.02 -3.86
N LEU A 77 -2.15 3.94 -3.23
CA LEU A 77 -2.83 3.69 -1.96
C LEU A 77 -4.35 3.77 -2.16
N GLY A 78 -5.06 2.82 -1.56
CA GLY A 78 -6.52 2.75 -1.51
C GLY A 78 -7.03 2.87 -0.08
N ASN A 79 -8.36 2.97 0.07
CA ASN A 79 -9.04 3.08 1.36
C ASN A 79 -8.53 4.23 2.25
N ILE A 80 -8.11 5.34 1.63
CA ILE A 80 -7.70 6.55 2.34
C ILE A 80 -8.93 7.28 2.84
N ALA A 81 -9.00 7.54 4.14
CA ALA A 81 -10.08 8.32 4.72
C ALA A 81 -10.12 9.73 4.07
N PRO A 82 -11.30 10.31 3.83
CA PRO A 82 -11.38 11.64 3.22
C PRO A 82 -10.58 12.73 3.97
N ALA A 83 -10.53 12.63 5.30
CA ALA A 83 -9.74 13.53 6.15
C ALA A 83 -8.21 13.37 5.98
N ASP A 84 -7.75 12.23 5.47
CA ASP A 84 -6.35 11.88 5.28
C ASP A 84 -5.82 12.18 3.87
N VAL A 85 -6.65 12.63 2.93
CA VAL A 85 -6.21 12.95 1.56
C VAL A 85 -5.08 14.00 1.55
N ILE A 86 -5.27 15.11 2.26
CA ILE A 86 -4.21 16.14 2.38
C ILE A 86 -3.01 15.61 3.17
N PRO A 87 -3.18 14.99 4.35
CA PRO A 87 -2.09 14.31 5.05
C PRO A 87 -1.25 13.36 4.19
N VAL A 88 -1.86 12.52 3.35
CA VAL A 88 -1.15 11.61 2.44
C VAL A 88 -0.34 12.41 1.41
N GLU A 89 -0.90 13.48 0.85
CA GLU A 89 -0.15 14.31 -0.09
C GLU A 89 1.05 15.00 0.58
N THR A 90 0.93 15.42 1.84
CA THR A 90 2.10 15.92 2.58
C THR A 90 3.16 14.85 2.86
N LEU A 91 2.74 13.58 3.01
CA LEU A 91 3.69 12.46 3.09
C LEU A 91 4.41 12.28 1.76
N ARG A 92 3.68 12.26 0.64
CA ARG A 92 4.21 12.06 -0.72
C ARG A 92 5.18 13.17 -1.14
N THR A 93 4.93 14.40 -0.71
CA THR A 93 5.77 15.57 -1.04
C THR A 93 6.90 15.82 -0.04
N GLY A 94 7.01 15.02 1.03
CA GLY A 94 8.02 15.22 2.07
C GLY A 94 7.78 16.44 2.96
N LEU A 95 6.57 17.04 2.92
CA LEU A 95 6.22 18.20 3.73
C LEU A 95 5.78 17.84 5.16
N ARG A 96 5.76 16.54 5.50
CA ARG A 96 5.48 16.03 6.84
C ARG A 96 6.75 15.43 7.45
N ALA A 97 6.93 15.63 8.76
CA ALA A 97 8.13 15.17 9.48
C ALA A 97 8.44 13.67 9.26
N ASP A 98 7.39 12.86 9.10
CA ASP A 98 7.49 11.43 8.86
C ASP A 98 8.31 11.07 7.60
N THR A 99 8.26 11.89 6.54
CA THR A 99 8.93 11.67 5.24
C THR A 99 9.89 12.79 4.81
N LEU A 100 10.04 13.86 5.61
CA LEU A 100 10.90 15.00 5.30
C LEU A 100 12.32 14.56 4.92
N LYS A 101 12.99 13.78 5.79
CA LYS A 101 14.35 13.27 5.57
C LYS A 101 14.46 12.13 4.55
N VAL A 102 13.33 11.69 3.99
CA VAL A 102 13.27 10.59 3.01
C VAL A 102 13.28 11.16 1.60
N PHE A 103 12.59 12.28 1.38
CA PHE A 103 12.46 12.91 0.07
C PHE A 103 13.23 14.23 -0.09
N HIS A 104 13.75 14.81 1.00
CA HIS A 104 14.59 16.01 1.05
C HIS A 104 15.75 15.84 2.02
#